data_AF-A0A4Y8ID03-F1
#
_entry.id   AF-A0A4Y8ID03-F1
#
_cell.length_a   1.000
_cell.length_b   1.000
_cell.length_c   1.000
_cell.angle_alpha   90.00
_cell.angle_beta   90.00
_cell.angle_gamma   90.00
#
_symmetry.space_group_name_H-M   'P 1'
#
loop_
_entity.id
_entity.type
_entity.pdbx_description
1 polymer ?
#
loop_
_entity_poly.entity_id
_entity_poly.type
_entity_poly.pdbx_seq_one_letter_code
_entity_poly.pdbx_strand_id
1 'polypeptide(L)'
;MVTFLVITSVWSIEFYQNSSIEKVINNQNQEAIKILEKIESHNGVFVIYDTGKYIEGRVLKKGLLGWKITNSHSPIINGLNFKNSEAMRIDYIGIMSFDNGGYYFGYVNPKEIDRVKFQYENFNVSYNIQSYYWYLPMLPNQDSGSFKAEQFSVILKNGKEVFYPFEELQ
;
A
#
# COMPACT_ATOMS: atom_id res chain seq x y z
N MET A 1 20.59 -36.04 -21.61
CA MET A 1 20.23 -34.88 -22.47
C MET A 1 18.82 -34.37 -22.19
N VAL A 2 17.79 -35.25 -22.18
CA VAL A 2 16.39 -34.87 -21.91
C VAL A 2 16.20 -34.19 -20.55
N THR A 3 16.77 -34.74 -19.47
CA THR A 3 16.64 -34.18 -18.11
C THR A 3 17.21 -32.76 -17.99
N PHE A 4 18.32 -32.48 -18.68
CA PHE A 4 18.95 -31.15 -18.66
C PHE A 4 18.07 -30.10 -19.35
N LEU A 5 17.48 -30.44 -20.51
CA LEU A 5 16.54 -29.58 -21.23
C LEU A 5 15.26 -29.27 -20.43
N VAL A 6 14.74 -30.25 -19.69
CA VAL A 6 13.57 -30.06 -18.83
C VAL A 6 13.89 -29.08 -17.70
N ILE A 7 15.05 -29.25 -17.04
CA ILE A 7 15.48 -28.34 -15.97
C ILE A 7 15.65 -26.92 -16.51
N THR A 8 16.39 -26.72 -17.61
CA THR A 8 16.58 -25.36 -18.16
C THR A 8 15.27 -24.69 -18.56
N SER A 9 14.30 -25.46 -19.03
CA SER A 9 12.97 -24.95 -19.40
C SER A 9 12.18 -24.49 -18.17
N VAL A 10 12.17 -25.28 -17.09
CA VAL A 10 11.51 -24.89 -15.84
C VAL A 10 12.12 -23.62 -15.27
N TRP A 11 13.46 -23.52 -15.24
CA TRP A 11 14.16 -22.33 -14.75
C TRP A 11 13.86 -21.08 -15.60
N SER A 12 13.76 -21.24 -16.92
CA SER A 12 13.44 -20.14 -17.83
C SER A 12 12.01 -19.64 -17.64
N ILE A 13 11.05 -20.54 -17.42
CA ILE A 13 9.65 -20.20 -17.14
C ILE A 13 9.55 -19.45 -15.80
N GLU A 14 10.16 -19.99 -14.75
CA GLU A 14 10.21 -19.36 -13.42
C GLU A 14 10.83 -17.96 -13.47
N PHE A 15 11.96 -17.81 -14.16
CA PHE A 15 12.59 -16.51 -14.33
C PHE A 15 11.69 -15.53 -15.09
N TYR A 16 11.04 -15.98 -16.17
CA TYR A 16 10.13 -15.13 -16.94
C TYR A 16 8.92 -14.67 -16.12
N GLN A 17 8.34 -15.57 -15.33
CA GLN A 17 7.21 -15.27 -14.45
C GLN A 17 7.57 -14.30 -13.33
N ASN A 18 8.83 -14.32 -12.88
CA ASN A 18 9.34 -13.47 -11.80
C ASN A 18 10.16 -12.26 -12.31
N SER A 19 10.18 -12.02 -13.62
CA SER A 19 11.03 -10.98 -14.25
C SER A 19 10.63 -9.55 -13.91
N SER A 20 9.37 -9.30 -13.54
CA SER A 20 8.88 -7.99 -13.13
C SER A 20 7.93 -8.10 -11.94
N ILE A 21 7.81 -7.00 -11.18
CA ILE A 21 6.93 -6.89 -10.01
C ILE A 21 5.46 -7.13 -10.42
N GLU A 22 5.03 -6.56 -11.55
CA GLU A 22 3.69 -6.71 -12.12
C GLU A 22 3.37 -8.18 -12.35
N LYS A 23 4.30 -8.94 -12.93
CA LYS A 23 4.09 -10.36 -13.18
C LYS A 23 3.98 -11.15 -11.89
N VAL A 24 4.84 -10.89 -10.90
CA VAL A 24 4.79 -11.58 -9.60
C VAL A 24 3.45 -11.32 -8.91
N ILE A 25 2.97 -10.07 -8.91
CA ILE A 25 1.72 -9.69 -8.28
C ILE A 25 0.52 -10.26 -9.06
N ASN A 26 0.51 -10.15 -10.39
CA ASN A 26 -0.56 -10.69 -11.25
C ASN A 26 -0.62 -12.22 -11.22
N ASN A 27 0.50 -12.94 -11.12
CA ASN A 27 0.47 -14.40 -11.06
C ASN A 27 -0.16 -14.93 -9.76
N GLN A 28 -0.21 -14.12 -8.71
CA GLN A 28 -0.83 -14.50 -7.44
C GLN A 28 -2.34 -14.25 -7.41
N ASN A 29 -2.86 -13.33 -8.23
CA ASN A 29 -4.28 -12.99 -8.21
C ASN A 29 -4.92 -13.28 -9.57
N GLN A 30 -6.10 -13.91 -9.54
CA GLN A 30 -6.83 -14.31 -10.73
C GLN A 30 -7.51 -13.13 -11.47
N GLU A 31 -7.40 -11.91 -10.94
CA GLU A 31 -8.03 -10.70 -11.45
C GLU A 31 -6.97 -9.67 -11.88
N ALA A 32 -7.33 -8.74 -12.78
CA ALA A 32 -6.42 -7.72 -13.26
C ALA A 32 -6.09 -6.73 -12.13
N ILE A 33 -4.82 -6.68 -11.72
CA ILE A 33 -4.35 -5.85 -10.62
C ILE A 33 -3.82 -4.53 -11.15
N LYS A 34 -4.11 -3.44 -10.46
CA LYS A 34 -3.52 -2.14 -10.70
C LYS A 34 -2.50 -1.82 -9.61
N ILE A 35 -1.23 -1.67 -9.97
CA ILE A 35 -0.24 -1.12 -9.05
C ILE A 35 -0.56 0.37 -8.84
N LEU A 36 -0.70 0.76 -7.58
CA LEU A 36 -0.97 2.14 -7.16
C LEU A 36 0.31 2.88 -6.85
N GLU A 37 1.24 2.24 -6.14
CA GLU A 37 2.50 2.84 -5.73
C GLU A 37 3.62 1.80 -5.60
N LYS A 38 4.86 2.23 -5.86
CA LYS A 38 6.07 1.43 -5.63
C LYS A 38 7.09 2.25 -4.85
N ILE A 39 7.41 1.78 -3.66
CA ILE A 39 8.38 2.42 -2.79
C ILE A 39 9.65 1.58 -2.76
N GLU A 40 10.68 2.09 -3.41
CA GLU A 40 12.01 1.48 -3.47
C GLU A 40 12.74 1.66 -2.13
N SER A 41 13.32 0.59 -1.60
CA SER A 41 14.22 0.58 -0.45
C SER A 41 15.45 -0.28 -0.76
N HIS A 42 16.51 -0.11 0.02
CA HIS A 42 17.71 -0.93 -0.09
C HIS A 42 17.43 -2.44 0.08
N ASN A 43 16.37 -2.78 0.82
CA ASN A 43 16.03 -4.16 1.16
C ASN A 43 14.97 -4.78 0.25
N GLY A 44 14.47 -4.04 -0.75
CA GLY A 44 13.40 -4.49 -1.65
C GLY A 44 12.43 -3.36 -2.02
N VAL A 45 11.27 -3.73 -2.55
CA VAL A 45 10.24 -2.79 -2.99
C VAL A 45 8.95 -3.07 -2.24
N PHE A 46 8.41 -2.06 -1.58
CA PHE A 46 7.04 -2.13 -1.06
C PHE A 46 6.08 -1.66 -2.15
N VAL A 47 5.10 -2.50 -2.47
CA VAL A 47 4.14 -2.24 -3.54
C VAL A 47 2.76 -2.21 -2.97
N ILE A 48 2.03 -1.15 -3.28
CA ILE A 48 0.62 -1.01 -2.94
C ILE A 48 -0.17 -1.20 -4.22
N TYR A 49 -1.14 -2.10 -4.21
CA TYR A 49 -1.91 -2.45 -5.38
C TYR A 49 -3.39 -2.65 -5.07
N ASP A 50 -4.21 -2.42 -6.09
CA ASP A 50 -5.66 -2.58 -6.08
C ASP A 50 -6.03 -3.83 -6.88
N THR A 51 -6.74 -4.74 -6.23
CA THR A 51 -7.29 -5.97 -6.82
C THR A 51 -8.67 -5.75 -7.47
N GLY A 52 -9.21 -4.53 -7.41
CA GLY A 52 -10.57 -4.17 -7.78
C GLY A 52 -11.57 -4.34 -6.63
N LYS A 53 -11.22 -5.16 -5.62
CA LYS A 53 -12.02 -5.39 -4.41
C LYS A 53 -11.34 -4.86 -3.15
N TYR A 54 -10.02 -4.99 -3.11
CA TYR A 54 -9.19 -4.65 -1.97
C TYR A 54 -7.95 -3.87 -2.39
N ILE A 55 -7.46 -3.02 -1.49
CA ILE A 55 -6.08 -2.54 -1.55
C ILE A 55 -5.23 -3.33 -0.57
N GLU A 56 -4.06 -3.73 -1.03
CA GLU A 56 -3.07 -4.45 -0.26
C GLU A 56 -1.68 -3.88 -0.52
N GLY A 57 -0.83 -3.97 0.50
CA GLY A 57 0.59 -3.71 0.43
C GLY A 57 1.39 -5.00 0.59
N ARG A 58 2.34 -5.26 -0.32
CA ARG A 58 3.29 -6.39 -0.22
C ARG A 58 4.71 -5.92 -0.40
N VAL A 59 5.62 -6.60 0.27
CA VAL A 59 7.06 -6.39 0.10
C VAL A 59 7.62 -7.43 -0.86
N LEU A 60 8.33 -6.97 -1.89
CA LEU A 60 9.02 -7.81 -2.87
C LEU A 60 10.54 -7.63 -2.76
N LYS A 61 11.28 -8.74 -2.89
CA LYS A 61 12.74 -8.73 -2.94
C LYS A 61 13.23 -9.35 -4.24
N LYS A 62 14.33 -8.82 -4.78
CA LYS A 62 14.97 -9.37 -5.97
C LYS A 62 15.98 -10.45 -5.55
N GLY A 63 15.81 -11.65 -6.07
CA GLY A 63 16.74 -12.76 -5.92
C GLY A 63 17.31 -13.23 -7.26
N LEU A 64 18.00 -14.37 -7.24
CA LEU A 64 18.63 -14.97 -8.43
C LEU A 64 17.63 -15.28 -9.55
N LEU A 65 16.41 -15.65 -9.19
CA LEU A 65 15.34 -16.02 -10.12
C LEU A 65 14.35 -14.88 -10.39
N GLY A 66 14.71 -13.63 -10.09
CA GLY A 66 13.83 -12.48 -10.24
C GLY A 66 13.18 -12.05 -8.93
N TRP A 67 12.06 -11.34 -9.03
CA TRP A 67 11.31 -10.80 -7.90
C TRP A 67 10.53 -11.87 -7.17
N LYS A 68 10.41 -11.74 -5.84
CA LYS A 68 9.60 -12.63 -5.01
C LYS A 68 8.89 -11.83 -3.92
N ILE A 69 7.62 -12.17 -3.66
CA ILE A 69 6.88 -11.66 -2.50
C ILE A 69 7.45 -12.28 -1.23
N THR A 70 7.61 -11.45 -0.21
CA THR A 70 7.97 -11.89 1.14
C THR A 70 6.70 -12.09 1.98
N ASN A 71 6.81 -12.78 3.12
CA ASN A 71 5.66 -13.03 4.01
C ASN A 71 5.09 -11.73 4.64
N SER A 72 5.81 -10.61 4.49
CA SER A 72 5.45 -9.29 4.96
C SER A 72 4.33 -8.70 4.10
N HIS A 73 3.16 -8.50 4.71
CA HIS A 73 1.99 -7.92 4.07
C HIS A 73 1.23 -7.01 5.02
N SER A 74 0.56 -6.03 4.43
CA SER A 74 -0.35 -5.16 5.16
C SER A 74 -1.68 -5.86 5.46
N PRO A 75 -2.50 -5.30 6.36
CA PRO A 75 -3.93 -5.59 6.38
C PRO A 75 -4.55 -5.42 4.99
N ILE A 76 -5.50 -6.29 4.66
CA ILE A 76 -6.31 -6.21 3.44
C ILE A 76 -7.43 -5.22 3.69
N ILE A 77 -7.53 -4.18 2.87
CA ILE A 77 -8.54 -3.14 3.03
C ILE A 77 -9.65 -3.36 2.01
N ASN A 78 -10.87 -3.64 2.46
CA ASN A 78 -12.02 -3.84 1.57
C ASN A 78 -12.59 -2.52 1.06
N GLY A 79 -12.38 -2.24 -0.23
CA GLY A 79 -12.89 -1.05 -0.92
C GLY A 79 -14.24 -1.24 -1.58
N LEU A 80 -14.80 -2.46 -1.63
CA LEU A 80 -16.08 -2.71 -2.32
C LEU A 80 -17.26 -1.97 -1.68
N ASN A 81 -17.23 -1.80 -0.36
CA ASN A 81 -18.26 -1.05 0.36
C ASN A 81 -17.98 0.46 0.40
N PHE A 82 -16.80 0.91 -0.06
CA PHE A 82 -16.37 2.32 -0.04
C PHE A 82 -17.20 3.21 -0.97
N LYS A 83 -17.69 2.67 -2.09
CA LYS A 83 -18.42 3.46 -3.10
C LYS A 83 -19.78 4.01 -2.63
N ASN A 84 -20.19 3.72 -1.40
CA ASN A 84 -21.57 3.95 -0.95
C ASN A 84 -21.87 5.18 -0.09
N SER A 85 -20.91 5.89 0.55
CA SER A 85 -21.20 7.27 1.06
C SER A 85 -20.10 7.92 1.91
N GLU A 86 -19.29 7.16 2.64
CA GLU A 86 -18.50 7.74 3.74
C GLU A 86 -17.19 8.39 3.26
N ALA A 87 -16.85 9.54 3.84
CA ALA A 87 -15.68 10.30 3.40
C ALA A 87 -14.36 9.57 3.70
N MET A 88 -14.30 8.93 4.88
CA MET A 88 -13.18 8.11 5.35
C MET A 88 -13.61 7.29 6.58
N ARG A 89 -13.02 6.09 6.77
CA ARG A 89 -13.23 5.25 7.96
C ARG A 89 -11.92 4.66 8.45
N ILE A 90 -11.91 4.29 9.73
CA ILE A 90 -10.78 3.60 10.38
C ILE A 90 -10.41 2.27 9.71
N ASP A 91 -11.40 1.47 9.31
CA ASP A 91 -11.20 0.17 8.66
C ASP A 91 -10.75 0.31 7.20
N TYR A 92 -10.63 1.54 6.69
CA TYR A 92 -10.08 1.86 5.38
C TYR A 92 -8.60 2.22 5.40
N ILE A 93 -7.92 2.00 6.53
CA ILE A 93 -6.51 2.36 6.72
C ILE A 93 -5.69 1.09 6.91
N GLY A 94 -4.68 0.94 6.07
CA GLY A 94 -3.65 -0.08 6.17
C GLY A 94 -2.36 0.53 6.69
N ILE A 95 -1.67 -0.25 7.52
CA ILE A 95 -0.37 0.10 8.06
C ILE A 95 0.59 -1.02 7.69
N MET A 96 1.76 -0.67 7.18
CA MET A 96 2.83 -1.61 6.92
C MET A 96 4.15 -1.05 7.42
N SER A 97 4.96 -1.86 8.09
CA SER A 97 6.36 -1.51 8.36
C SER A 97 7.25 -2.31 7.44
N PHE A 98 8.11 -1.63 6.68
CA PHE A 98 9.08 -2.29 5.83
C PHE A 98 10.41 -1.54 5.89
N ASP A 99 11.47 -2.32 6.08
CA ASP A 99 12.82 -1.80 6.28
C ASP A 99 12.86 -0.90 7.52
N ASN A 100 13.31 0.34 7.40
CA ASN A 100 13.32 1.29 8.52
C ASN A 100 12.06 2.17 8.58
N GLY A 101 11.11 2.04 7.65
CA GLY A 101 9.96 2.96 7.52
C GLY A 101 8.60 2.32 7.79
N GLY A 102 7.68 3.14 8.29
CA GLY A 102 6.24 2.83 8.32
C GLY A 102 5.54 3.40 7.09
N TYR A 103 4.46 2.78 6.66
CA TYR A 103 3.67 3.21 5.52
C TYR A 103 2.20 3.14 5.88
N TYR A 104 1.52 4.28 5.76
CA TYR A 104 0.08 4.36 5.83
C TYR A 104 -0.48 4.47 4.44
N PHE A 105 -1.60 3.81 4.19
CA PHE A 105 -2.32 3.94 2.95
C PHE A 105 -3.77 3.54 3.17
N GLY A 106 -4.65 3.91 2.24
CA GLY A 106 -6.06 3.61 2.41
C GLY A 106 -6.96 4.16 1.34
N TYR A 107 -8.26 3.97 1.56
CA TYR A 107 -9.30 4.59 0.74
C TYR A 107 -9.78 5.90 1.35
N VAL A 108 -10.25 6.79 0.47
CA VAL A 108 -10.78 8.10 0.82
C VAL A 108 -11.74 8.60 -0.26
N ASN A 109 -12.73 9.43 0.09
CA ASN A 109 -13.64 10.01 -0.90
C ASN A 109 -13.05 11.33 -1.42
N PRO A 110 -12.56 11.37 -2.67
CA PRO A 110 -11.93 12.57 -3.24
C PRO A 110 -12.89 13.74 -3.41
N LYS A 111 -14.21 13.49 -3.35
CA LYS A 111 -15.23 14.55 -3.42
C LYS A 111 -15.33 15.36 -2.12
N GLU A 112 -14.93 14.77 -1.00
CA GLU A 112 -15.09 15.35 0.33
C GLU A 112 -13.75 15.73 0.96
N ILE A 113 -12.73 14.90 0.76
CA ILE A 113 -11.39 15.08 1.34
C ILE A 113 -10.45 15.76 0.34
N ASP A 114 -9.78 16.82 0.79
CA ASP A 114 -8.73 17.51 0.04
C ASP A 114 -7.36 16.86 0.22
N ARG A 115 -6.96 16.59 1.46
CA ARG A 115 -5.68 15.96 1.77
C ARG A 115 -5.75 15.15 3.05
N VAL A 116 -4.90 14.14 3.13
CA VAL A 116 -4.62 13.37 4.35
C VAL A 116 -3.33 13.90 4.94
N LYS A 117 -3.24 14.01 6.26
CA LYS A 117 -2.14 14.66 6.96
C LYS A 117 -1.69 13.82 8.15
N PHE A 118 -0.39 13.70 8.30
CA PHE A 118 0.26 13.07 9.45
C PHE A 118 1.24 14.05 10.10
N GLN A 119 1.11 14.27 11.40
CA GLN A 119 1.88 15.23 12.18
C GLN A 119 2.57 14.53 13.35
N TYR A 120 3.88 14.62 13.43
CA TYR A 120 4.67 14.06 14.52
C TYR A 120 5.75 15.04 14.94
N GLU A 121 5.70 15.56 16.16
CA GLU A 121 6.66 16.56 16.67
C GLU A 121 6.88 17.70 15.66
N ASN A 122 8.09 17.81 15.09
CA ASN A 122 8.47 18.84 14.10
C ASN A 122 8.28 18.38 12.64
N PHE A 123 7.66 17.22 12.43
CA PHE A 123 7.44 16.60 11.14
C PHE A 123 5.97 16.66 10.74
N ASN A 124 5.70 17.05 9.50
CA ASN A 124 4.36 17.11 8.96
C ASN A 124 4.41 16.65 7.51
N VAL A 125 3.64 15.61 7.19
CA VAL A 125 3.46 15.13 5.82
C VAL A 125 2.00 15.25 5.48
N SER A 126 1.73 15.76 4.28
CA SER A 126 0.39 15.76 3.72
C SER A 126 0.40 15.14 2.34
N TYR A 127 -0.62 14.35 2.05
CA TYR A 127 -0.88 13.77 0.74
C TYR A 127 -2.14 14.40 0.15
N ASN A 128 -2.01 15.07 -0.98
CA ASN A 128 -3.15 15.67 -1.67
C ASN A 128 -3.98 14.60 -2.37
N ILE A 129 -5.28 14.57 -2.09
CA ILE A 129 -6.19 13.58 -2.65
C ILE A 129 -6.53 13.93 -4.10
N GLN A 130 -6.10 13.05 -5.01
CA GLN A 130 -6.42 13.10 -6.44
C GLN A 130 -7.22 11.88 -6.91
N SER A 131 -7.35 10.86 -6.06
CA SER A 131 -8.01 9.60 -6.38
C SER A 131 -8.68 9.04 -5.13
N TYR A 132 -9.37 7.89 -5.27
CA TYR A 132 -9.94 7.18 -4.13
C TYR A 132 -8.90 6.55 -3.19
N TYR A 133 -7.62 6.68 -3.50
CA TYR A 133 -6.50 6.13 -2.77
C TYR A 133 -5.52 7.22 -2.33
N TRP A 134 -4.89 7.00 -1.19
CA TRP A 134 -3.81 7.81 -0.65
C TRP A 134 -2.74 6.94 -0.01
N TYR A 135 -1.53 7.49 0.09
CA TYR A 135 -0.41 6.88 0.79
C TYR A 135 0.43 7.95 1.49
N LEU A 136 1.01 7.60 2.63
CA LEU A 136 1.96 8.44 3.38
C LEU A 136 3.12 7.57 3.87
N PRO A 137 4.37 7.89 3.50
CA PRO A 137 5.53 7.28 4.12
C PRO A 137 5.77 7.94 5.49
N MET A 138 5.95 7.12 6.53
CA MET A 138 6.51 7.56 7.80
C MET A 138 8.02 7.54 7.74
N LEU A 139 8.64 8.50 8.42
CA LEU A 139 10.10 8.58 8.51
C LEU A 139 10.69 7.38 9.26
N PRO A 140 11.93 7.01 8.89
CA PRO A 140 12.62 5.92 9.53
C PRO A 140 13.07 6.23 10.96
N ASN A 141 13.12 5.19 11.81
CA ASN A 141 13.56 5.19 13.21
C ASN A 141 12.56 5.65 14.28
N GLN A 142 11.26 5.64 13.99
CA GLN A 142 10.27 5.79 15.06
C GLN A 142 9.80 4.41 15.48
N ASP A 143 9.87 4.15 16.79
CA ASP A 143 9.46 2.91 17.43
C ASP A 143 8.26 2.30 16.72
N SER A 144 8.45 1.07 16.27
CA SER A 144 7.48 0.24 15.58
C SER A 144 6.07 0.39 16.18
N GLY A 145 5.24 1.24 15.60
CA GLY A 145 3.79 1.03 15.59
C GLY A 145 2.92 1.72 16.64
N SER A 146 3.36 2.71 17.42
CA SER A 146 2.38 3.50 18.19
C SER A 146 1.75 4.61 17.32
N PHE A 147 0.82 4.24 16.45
CA PHE A 147 -0.07 5.22 15.82
C PHE A 147 -0.81 5.99 16.92
N LYS A 148 -0.57 7.30 17.03
CA LYS A 148 -1.36 8.17 17.92
C LYS A 148 -2.45 8.83 17.09
N ALA A 149 -3.70 8.67 17.52
CA ALA A 149 -4.88 9.24 16.85
C ALA A 149 -4.72 10.73 16.49
N GLU A 150 -4.21 11.52 17.44
CA GLU A 150 -4.00 12.97 17.32
C GLU A 150 -3.05 13.36 16.17
N GLN A 151 -2.19 12.44 15.75
CA GLN A 151 -1.19 12.67 14.71
C GLN A 151 -1.78 12.52 13.31
N PHE A 152 -2.99 11.98 13.18
CA PHE A 152 -3.60 11.67 11.90
C PHE A 152 -4.89 12.46 11.71
N SER A 153 -4.94 13.23 10.62
CA SER A 153 -6.09 14.05 10.27
C SER A 153 -6.33 14.07 8.76
N VAL A 154 -7.54 14.49 8.40
CA VAL A 154 -7.91 14.82 7.03
C VAL A 154 -8.39 16.25 6.95
N ILE A 155 -8.09 16.93 5.85
CA ILE A 155 -8.64 18.25 5.55
C ILE A 155 -9.71 18.08 4.48
N LEU A 156 -10.91 18.53 4.78
CA LEU A 156 -12.05 18.53 3.86
C LEU A 156 -11.87 19.60 2.77
N LYS A 157 -12.62 19.47 1.67
CA LYS A 157 -12.65 20.47 0.58
C LYS A 157 -13.09 21.86 1.03
N ASN A 158 -13.82 21.96 2.15
CA ASN A 158 -14.21 23.24 2.77
C ASN A 158 -13.15 23.82 3.73
N GLY A 159 -11.99 23.16 3.89
CA GLY A 159 -10.89 23.59 4.75
C GLY A 159 -10.98 23.10 6.21
N LYS A 160 -12.06 22.42 6.61
CA LYS A 160 -12.17 21.83 7.96
C LYS A 160 -11.16 20.69 8.12
N GLU A 161 -10.40 20.71 9.21
CA GLU A 161 -9.54 19.59 9.61
C GLU A 161 -10.30 18.68 10.59
N VAL A 162 -10.35 17.38 10.30
CA VAL A 162 -10.99 16.36 11.13
C VAL A 162 -9.95 15.31 11.50
N PHE A 163 -9.86 15.01 12.79
CA PHE A 163 -8.88 14.07 13.34
C PHE A 163 -9.44 12.66 13.42
N TYR A 164 -8.55 11.68 13.37
CA TYR A 164 -8.89 10.29 13.68
C TYR A 164 -9.53 10.20 15.08
N PRO A 165 -10.57 9.34 15.30
CA PRO A 165 -11.06 8.25 14.45
C PRO A 165 -12.13 8.63 13.42
N PHE A 166 -12.26 9.91 13.08
CA PHE A 166 -13.16 10.40 12.02
C PHE A 166 -14.65 10.17 12.26
N GLU A 167 -15.11 10.22 13.51
CA GLU A 167 -16.54 10.06 13.85
C GLU A 167 -17.45 11.06 13.13
N GLU A 168 -16.93 12.23 12.78
CA GLU A 168 -17.67 13.28 12.06
C GLU A 168 -17.81 13.04 10.55
N LEU A 169 -17.23 11.96 10.02
CA LEU A 169 -17.18 11.63 8.58
C LEU A 169 -17.97 10.38 8.20
N GLN A 170 -18.64 9.75 9.18
CA GLN A 170 -19.48 8.55 9.04
C GLN A 170 -20.94 8.92 8.77
#